data_AF-A0A924W962-F1
#
_entry.id   AF-A0A924W962-F1
#
_cell.length_a   1.000
_cell.length_b   1.000
_cell.length_c   1.000
_cell.angle_alpha   90.00
_cell.angle_beta   90.00
_cell.angle_gamma   90.00
#
_symmetry.space_group_name_H-M   'P 1'
#
loop_
_entity.id
_entity.type
_entity.pdbx_description
1 polymer ?
#
loop_
_entity_poly.entity_id
_entity_poly.type
_entity_poly.pdbx_seq_one_letter_code
_entity_poly.pdbx_strand_id
1 'polypeptide(L)'
;MGARQPLPDPQWVQSAASCFGCGYSLVGLETRGLCPECGAPYEARQLILAGVPGKTVGAPAWRRAAWILLGISACFSLHVAAFFLLFVSWVVSLMWLIVLIGSFVYMIATSKRERRAAERLVITPYGIARMALVPTPPKTGGNGMEPGLSMLHDADHARPDTLLIPWGDANTLEFRRLSPVWCSIRIGHIAAGKKKMRVLFSAGIRCPQATGEMVRAAIESNMRREAGIVASEEVGGKRVETTTHSPDSESFAPILASDSRGLPSSTPIPPNTSSP
;
A
#
# COMPACT_ATOMS: atom_id res chain seq x y z
N MET A 1 24.90 -3.15 12.35
CA MET A 1 23.67 -3.73 11.77
C MET A 1 22.67 -3.87 12.90
N GLY A 2 21.59 -3.06 12.95
CA GLY A 2 20.60 -3.16 14.03
C GLY A 2 19.87 -4.51 13.99
N ALA A 3 19.63 -5.13 15.15
CA ALA A 3 18.83 -6.34 15.25
C ALA A 3 17.46 -6.08 14.62
N ARG A 4 17.05 -6.91 13.65
CA ARG A 4 15.73 -6.78 13.04
C ARG A 4 14.69 -7.12 14.10
N GLN A 5 13.89 -6.14 14.51
CA GLN A 5 12.77 -6.38 15.41
C GLN A 5 11.84 -7.43 14.77
N PRO A 6 11.44 -8.48 15.50
CA PRO A 6 10.53 -9.48 14.95
C PRO A 6 9.24 -8.79 14.50
N LEU A 7 8.71 -9.17 13.33
CA LEU A 7 7.42 -8.66 12.86
C LEU A 7 6.33 -9.00 13.90
N PRO A 8 5.40 -8.08 14.20
CA PRO A 8 4.35 -8.37 15.17
C PRO A 8 3.42 -9.48 14.65
N ASP A 9 2.92 -10.30 15.58
CA ASP A 9 1.88 -11.28 15.27
C ASP A 9 0.53 -10.58 14.98
N PRO A 10 -0.45 -11.27 14.37
CA PRO A 10 -1.78 -10.72 14.11
C PRO A 10 -2.42 -10.13 15.37
N GLN A 11 -2.91 -8.89 15.28
CA GLN A 11 -3.51 -8.19 16.41
C GLN A 11 -4.89 -7.65 16.04
N TRP A 12 -5.87 -7.92 16.89
CA TRP A 12 -7.18 -7.29 16.85
C TRP A 12 -7.12 -6.01 17.67
N VAL A 13 -7.43 -4.88 17.04
CA VAL A 13 -7.41 -3.59 17.72
C VAL A 13 -8.82 -3.03 17.77
N GLN A 14 -9.23 -2.66 18.98
CA GLN A 14 -10.57 -2.14 19.25
C GLN A 14 -10.74 -0.68 18.82
N SER A 15 -9.65 0.03 18.52
CA SER A 15 -9.67 1.42 18.04
C SER A 15 -8.62 1.61 16.94
N ALA A 16 -9.00 2.28 15.85
CA ALA A 16 -8.02 2.70 14.86
C ALA A 16 -7.11 3.76 15.49
N ALA A 17 -5.81 3.51 15.60
CA ALA A 17 -4.86 4.51 16.10
C ALA A 17 -4.55 5.59 15.03
N SER A 18 -4.64 5.20 13.75
CA SER A 18 -4.31 6.04 12.60
C SER A 18 -5.26 5.75 11.45
N CYS A 19 -5.67 6.78 10.71
CA CYS A 19 -6.44 6.66 9.48
C CYS A 19 -5.63 5.90 8.43
N PHE A 20 -6.23 4.90 7.78
CA PHE A 20 -5.53 4.17 6.73
C PHE A 20 -5.29 5.02 5.48
N GLY A 21 -6.17 5.98 5.17
CA GLY A 21 -6.06 6.79 3.95
C GLY A 21 -4.95 7.85 3.99
N CYS A 22 -4.88 8.65 5.06
CA CYS A 22 -3.93 9.77 5.16
C CYS A 22 -2.90 9.62 6.29
N GLY A 23 -3.05 8.61 7.17
CA GLY A 23 -2.18 8.44 8.34
C GLY A 23 -2.50 9.33 9.54
N TYR A 24 -3.53 10.18 9.47
CA TYR A 24 -3.96 11.05 10.58
C TYR A 24 -4.22 10.25 11.86
N SER A 25 -3.80 10.76 13.02
CA SER A 25 -4.02 10.12 14.32
C SER A 25 -5.50 10.12 14.66
N LEU A 26 -6.09 8.96 14.91
CA LEU A 26 -7.49 8.82 15.30
C LEU A 26 -7.65 8.62 16.83
N VAL A 27 -6.57 8.81 17.59
CA VAL A 27 -6.59 8.70 19.05
C VAL A 27 -7.48 9.81 19.63
N GLY A 28 -8.46 9.41 20.44
CA GLY A 28 -9.40 10.33 21.10
C GLY A 28 -10.65 10.65 20.27
N LEU A 29 -10.75 10.20 19.02
CA LEU A 29 -12.00 10.27 18.25
C LEU A 29 -12.93 9.11 18.64
N GLU A 30 -14.19 9.20 18.19
CA GLU A 30 -15.16 8.10 18.33
C GLU A 30 -14.60 6.80 17.75
N THR A 31 -15.18 5.66 18.14
CA THR A 31 -14.73 4.34 17.69
C THR A 31 -15.00 4.08 16.22
N ARG A 32 -15.96 4.81 15.61
CA ARG A 32 -16.34 4.71 14.21
C ARG A 32 -16.66 6.10 13.67
N GLY A 33 -16.35 6.37 12.41
CA GLY A 33 -16.65 7.66 11.81
C GLY A 33 -15.92 7.89 10.50
N LEU A 34 -15.87 9.15 10.07
CA LEU A 34 -15.09 9.59 8.91
C LEU A 34 -13.86 10.34 9.40
N CYS A 35 -12.72 10.11 8.75
CA CYS A 35 -11.49 10.83 9.06
C CYS A 35 -11.68 12.34 8.76
N PRO A 36 -11.34 13.24 9.70
CA PRO A 36 -11.53 14.68 9.49
C PRO A 36 -10.65 15.26 8.36
N GLU A 37 -9.53 14.61 8.05
CA GLU A 37 -8.59 15.09 7.03
C GLU A 37 -8.95 14.65 5.61
N CYS A 38 -9.33 13.37 5.43
CA CYS A 38 -9.52 12.78 4.10
C CYS A 38 -10.91 12.20 3.86
N GLY A 39 -11.80 12.23 4.86
CA GLY A 39 -13.14 11.66 4.77
C GLY A 39 -13.19 10.12 4.74
N ALA A 40 -12.05 9.42 4.80
CA ALA A 40 -12.05 7.96 4.75
C ALA A 40 -12.76 7.36 5.97
N PRO A 41 -13.65 6.37 5.78
CA PRO A 41 -14.35 5.73 6.88
C PRO A 41 -13.37 4.93 7.75
N TYR A 42 -13.54 4.95 9.06
CA TYR A 42 -12.78 4.12 9.97
C TYR A 42 -13.74 3.47 10.99
N GLU A 43 -13.35 2.29 11.48
CA GLU A 43 -14.16 1.50 12.41
C GLU A 43 -13.28 0.85 13.49
N ALA A 44 -13.85 0.70 14.67
CA ALA A 44 -13.35 -0.11 15.76
C ALA A 44 -13.47 -1.59 15.40
N ARG A 45 -12.43 -2.38 15.70
CA ARG A 45 -12.23 -3.79 15.26
C ARG A 45 -11.55 -3.91 13.91
N GLN A 46 -10.30 -3.45 13.88
CA GLN A 46 -9.41 -3.69 12.76
C GLN A 46 -8.50 -4.87 13.07
N LEU A 47 -8.32 -5.76 12.10
CA LEU A 47 -7.31 -6.80 12.18
C LEU A 47 -6.04 -6.29 11.50
N ILE A 48 -5.00 -6.10 12.30
CA ILE A 48 -3.69 -5.68 11.82
C ILE A 48 -2.81 -6.90 11.63
N LEU A 49 -2.26 -7.03 10.44
CA LEU A 49 -1.30 -8.06 10.09
C LEU A 49 0.02 -7.42 9.66
N ALA A 50 1.13 -8.01 10.08
CA ALA A 50 2.43 -7.70 9.49
C ALA A 50 2.67 -8.62 8.30
N GLY A 51 2.97 -8.04 7.14
CA GLY A 51 3.19 -8.80 5.92
C GLY A 51 4.30 -8.24 5.06
N VAL A 52 4.70 -9.04 4.08
CA VAL A 52 5.55 -8.67 2.97
C VAL A 52 4.67 -8.71 1.73
N PRO A 53 4.58 -7.63 0.95
CA PRO A 53 3.80 -7.67 -0.27
C PRO A 53 4.30 -8.80 -1.18
N GLY A 54 3.35 -9.56 -1.72
CA GLY A 54 3.63 -10.54 -2.76
C GLY A 54 4.17 -9.81 -3.99
N LYS A 55 4.79 -10.57 -4.91
CA LYS A 55 5.39 -10.09 -6.18
C LYS A 55 4.76 -8.76 -6.58
N THR A 56 5.50 -7.66 -6.46
CA THR A 56 5.04 -6.32 -6.83
C THR A 56 4.59 -6.34 -8.29
N VAL A 57 3.30 -6.55 -8.48
CA VAL A 57 2.60 -6.31 -9.74
C VAL A 57 2.68 -4.80 -9.90
N GLY A 58 3.76 -4.32 -10.52
CA GLY A 58 4.09 -2.90 -10.53
C GLY A 58 5.59 -2.58 -10.45
N ALA A 59 6.48 -3.57 -10.29
CA ALA A 59 7.88 -3.32 -10.63
C ALA A 59 7.91 -2.90 -12.11
N PRO A 60 8.37 -1.68 -12.44
CA PRO A 60 8.22 -1.15 -13.79
C PRO A 60 8.98 -2.04 -14.77
N ALA A 61 8.40 -2.27 -15.95
CA ALA A 61 8.91 -3.24 -16.92
C ALA A 61 10.39 -2.98 -17.27
N TRP A 62 10.81 -1.71 -17.34
CA TRP A 62 12.20 -1.30 -17.59
C TRP A 62 13.17 -1.85 -16.54
N ARG A 63 12.77 -1.98 -15.26
CA ARG A 63 13.65 -2.49 -14.20
C ARG A 63 13.87 -4.00 -14.34
N ARG A 64 12.85 -4.74 -14.81
CA ARG A 64 13.00 -6.16 -15.17
C ARG A 64 13.90 -6.31 -16.40
N ALA A 65 13.69 -5.47 -17.41
CA ALA A 65 14.55 -5.43 -18.60
C ALA A 65 16.01 -5.12 -18.23
N ALA A 66 16.25 -4.17 -17.32
CA ALA A 66 17.59 -3.83 -16.84
C ALA A 66 18.29 -5.03 -16.17
N TRP A 67 17.59 -5.79 -15.33
CA TRP A 67 18.15 -7.02 -14.75
C TRP A 67 18.47 -8.09 -15.80
N ILE A 68 17.60 -8.27 -16.79
CA ILE A 68 17.81 -9.23 -17.89
C ILE A 68 19.02 -8.80 -18.73
N LEU A 69 19.11 -7.52 -19.11
CA LEU A 69 20.22 -6.96 -19.87
C LEU A 69 21.54 -7.06 -19.11
N LEU A 70 21.53 -6.79 -17.79
CA LEU A 70 22.71 -6.94 -16.94
C LEU A 70 23.17 -8.40 -16.88
N GLY A 71 22.23 -9.34 -16.78
CA GLY A 71 22.52 -10.79 -16.80
C GLY A 71 23.08 -11.26 -18.15
N ILE A 72 22.47 -10.83 -19.26
CA ILE A 72 22.97 -11.12 -20.62
C ILE A 72 24.38 -10.55 -20.80
N SER A 73 24.59 -9.30 -20.40
CA SER A 73 25.87 -8.62 -20.50
C SER A 73 26.95 -9.33 -19.68
N ALA A 74 26.64 -9.78 -18.46
CA ALA A 74 27.56 -10.56 -17.64
C ALA A 74 27.88 -11.93 -18.26
N CYS A 75 26.89 -12.67 -18.75
CA CYS A 75 27.09 -13.96 -19.42
C CYS A 75 27.92 -13.83 -20.70
N PHE A 76 27.63 -12.80 -21.51
CA PHE A 76 28.39 -12.49 -22.72
C PHE A 76 29.84 -12.17 -22.37
N SER A 77 30.07 -11.28 -21.39
CA SER A 77 31.40 -10.90 -20.92
C SER A 77 32.23 -12.10 -20.47
N LEU A 78 31.60 -13.09 -19.83
CA LEU A 78 32.27 -14.32 -19.43
C LEU A 78 32.69 -15.19 -20.63
N HIS A 79 31.85 -15.28 -21.66
CA HIS A 79 32.17 -16.05 -22.87
C HIS A 79 33.29 -15.41 -23.69
N VAL A 80 33.32 -14.08 -23.76
CA VAL A 80 34.34 -13.35 -24.54
C VAL A 80 35.55 -12.93 -23.72
N ALA A 81 35.60 -13.23 -22.40
CA ALA A 81 36.66 -12.78 -21.50
C ALA A 81 38.06 -13.16 -21.99
N ALA A 82 38.24 -14.41 -22.43
CA ALA A 82 39.52 -14.89 -22.97
C ALA A 82 39.92 -14.12 -24.24
N PHE A 83 38.98 -13.84 -25.13
CA PHE A 83 39.23 -13.04 -26.33
C PHE A 83 39.57 -11.58 -25.97
N PHE A 84 38.83 -10.96 -25.05
CA PHE A 84 39.11 -9.60 -24.59
C PHE A 84 40.49 -9.49 -23.92
N LEU A 85 40.89 -10.47 -23.12
CA LEU A 85 42.22 -10.46 -22.48
C LEU A 85 43.37 -10.63 -23.48
N LEU A 86 43.14 -11.33 -24.60
CA LEU A 86 44.16 -11.60 -25.61
C LEU A 86 44.25 -10.51 -26.69
N PHE A 87 43.12 -9.92 -27.10
CA PHE A 87 43.05 -9.04 -28.27
C PHE A 87 42.63 -7.60 -27.95
N VAL A 88 42.11 -7.35 -26.76
CA VAL A 88 41.68 -6.02 -26.33
C VAL A 88 42.61 -5.54 -25.22
N SER A 89 42.83 -4.22 -25.12
CA SER A 89 43.59 -3.66 -24.00
C SER A 89 42.93 -4.03 -22.67
N TRP A 90 43.73 -4.53 -21.73
CA TRP A 90 43.30 -4.91 -20.37
C TRP A 90 42.57 -3.77 -19.64
N VAL A 91 42.89 -2.50 -19.96
CA VAL A 91 42.23 -1.32 -19.40
C VAL A 91 40.74 -1.27 -19.79
N VAL A 92 40.42 -1.59 -21.05
CA VAL A 92 39.02 -1.60 -21.53
C VAL A 92 38.23 -2.71 -20.82
N SER A 93 38.83 -3.88 -20.64
CA SER A 93 38.23 -4.99 -19.87
C SER A 93 37.94 -4.60 -18.43
N LEU A 94 38.87 -3.90 -17.76
CA LEU A 94 38.64 -3.41 -16.40
C LEU A 94 37.54 -2.35 -16.32
N MET A 95 37.52 -1.38 -17.25
CA MET A 95 36.46 -0.37 -17.30
C MET A 95 35.09 -1.01 -17.48
N TRP A 96 34.97 -2.01 -18.35
CA TRP A 96 33.73 -2.75 -18.55
C TRP A 96 33.26 -3.49 -17.29
N LEU A 97 34.20 -4.15 -16.59
CA LEU A 97 33.91 -4.81 -15.32
C LEU A 97 33.41 -3.82 -14.25
N ILE A 98 34.03 -2.64 -14.16
CA ILE A 98 33.62 -1.58 -13.23
C ILE A 98 32.19 -1.12 -13.56
N VAL A 99 31.84 -0.94 -14.84
CA VAL A 99 30.48 -0.56 -15.24
C VAL A 99 29.46 -1.64 -14.87
N LEU A 100 29.78 -2.92 -15.07
CA LEU A 100 28.91 -4.03 -14.69
C LEU A 100 28.67 -4.09 -13.17
N ILE A 101 29.75 -4.04 -12.39
CA ILE A 101 29.68 -4.06 -10.92
C ILE A 101 28.95 -2.81 -10.42
N GLY A 102 29.29 -1.63 -10.95
CA GLY A 102 28.64 -0.36 -10.62
C GLY A 102 27.14 -0.39 -10.92
N SER A 103 26.74 -0.91 -12.07
CA SER A 103 25.34 -1.08 -12.46
C SER A 103 24.60 -2.05 -11.53
N PHE A 104 25.24 -3.17 -11.17
CA PHE A 104 24.69 -4.15 -10.22
C PHE A 104 24.50 -3.52 -8.82
N VAL A 105 25.51 -2.84 -8.30
CA VAL A 105 25.45 -2.14 -7.02
C VAL A 105 24.41 -1.02 -7.04
N TYR A 106 24.34 -0.24 -8.12
CA TYR A 106 23.34 0.80 -8.31
C TYR A 106 21.92 0.22 -8.31
N MET A 107 21.67 -0.87 -9.04
CA MET A 107 20.38 -1.56 -9.05
C MET A 107 19.99 -2.13 -7.68
N ILE A 108 20.98 -2.63 -6.94
CA ILE A 108 20.79 -3.08 -5.56
C ILE A 108 20.52 -1.90 -4.60
N ALA A 109 21.23 -0.80 -4.73
CA ALA A 109 21.08 0.37 -3.87
C ALA A 109 19.75 1.10 -4.11
N THR A 110 19.32 1.18 -5.37
CA THR A 110 18.03 1.76 -5.77
C THR A 110 16.83 0.83 -5.51
N SER A 111 17.08 -0.47 -5.26
CA SER A 111 16.05 -1.42 -4.79
C SER A 111 15.47 -1.12 -3.40
N LYS A 112 15.77 0.03 -2.79
CA LYS A 112 15.33 0.43 -1.44
C LYS A 112 13.84 0.20 -1.17
N ARG A 113 12.98 0.29 -2.20
CA ARG A 113 11.53 0.00 -2.08
C ARG A 113 11.22 -1.47 -1.73
N GLU A 114 12.13 -2.41 -2.00
CA GLU A 114 12.00 -3.84 -1.67
C GLU A 114 12.64 -4.22 -0.32
N ARG A 115 13.54 -3.38 0.23
CA ARG A 115 14.31 -3.72 1.45
C ARG A 115 13.64 -3.30 2.77
N ARG A 116 12.60 -2.46 2.72
CA ARG A 116 11.78 -2.08 3.89
C ARG A 116 10.39 -2.75 3.89
N ALA A 117 10.27 -3.87 3.17
CA ALA A 117 9.03 -4.53 2.77
C ALA A 117 8.21 -5.19 3.90
N ALA A 118 8.38 -4.78 5.15
CA ALA A 118 7.38 -5.06 6.17
C ALA A 118 6.29 -4.00 6.05
N GLU A 119 5.12 -4.41 5.60
CA GLU A 119 3.93 -3.58 5.49
C GLU A 119 2.94 -3.99 6.57
N ARG A 120 2.22 -2.98 7.05
CA ARG A 120 1.07 -3.17 7.92
C ARG A 120 -0.15 -3.33 7.03
N LEU A 121 -0.74 -4.50 7.06
CA LEU A 121 -2.00 -4.77 6.37
C LEU A 121 -3.12 -4.57 7.39
N VAL A 122 -4.08 -3.72 7.04
CA VAL A 122 -5.23 -3.43 7.90
C VAL A 122 -6.47 -3.99 7.22
N ILE A 123 -7.08 -4.97 7.85
CA ILE A 123 -8.34 -5.55 7.41
C ILE A 123 -9.45 -4.84 8.18
N THR A 124 -10.34 -4.20 7.43
CA THR A 124 -11.52 -3.48 7.94
C THR A 124 -12.78 -4.10 7.35
N PRO A 125 -13.97 -3.75 7.85
CA PRO A 125 -15.22 -4.17 7.21
C PRO A 125 -15.47 -3.56 5.83
N TYR A 126 -14.74 -2.51 5.43
CA TYR A 126 -14.87 -1.86 4.12
C TYR A 126 -13.91 -2.43 3.06
N GLY A 127 -12.76 -2.94 3.50
CA GLY A 127 -11.75 -3.45 2.60
C GLY A 127 -10.46 -3.87 3.30
N ILE A 128 -9.46 -4.19 2.48
CA ILE A 128 -8.07 -4.40 2.91
C ILE A 128 -7.22 -3.21 2.49
N ALA A 129 -6.50 -2.62 3.45
CA ALA A 129 -5.60 -1.51 3.22
C ALA A 129 -4.13 -1.92 3.45
N ARG A 130 -3.23 -1.43 2.61
CA ARG A 130 -1.77 -1.52 2.80
C ARG A 130 -1.27 -0.21 3.39
N MET A 131 -0.48 -0.29 4.45
CA MET A 131 0.20 0.86 5.04
C MET A 131 1.68 0.54 5.23
N ALA A 132 2.55 1.51 4.96
CA ALA A 132 3.97 1.36 5.28
C ALA A 132 4.13 1.27 6.81
N LEU A 133 4.92 0.29 7.29
CA LEU A 133 5.13 0.09 8.74
C LEU A 133 5.96 1.21 9.37
N VAL A 134 6.78 1.90 8.58
CA VAL A 134 7.60 3.01 9.06
C VAL A 134 6.71 4.25 9.11
N PRO A 135 6.33 4.76 10.31
CA PRO A 135 5.76 6.09 10.39
C PRO A 135 6.80 7.03 9.80
N THR A 136 6.47 7.72 8.71
CA THR A 136 7.16 8.95 8.40
C THR A 136 7.05 9.80 9.65
N PRO A 137 8.18 10.18 10.30
CA PRO A 137 8.10 11.03 11.46
C PRO A 137 7.21 12.21 11.06
N PRO A 138 6.20 12.58 11.87
CA PRO A 138 5.47 13.81 11.60
C PRO A 138 6.53 14.87 11.35
N LYS A 139 6.40 15.63 10.26
CA LYS A 139 7.26 16.80 10.04
C LYS A 139 7.03 17.69 11.25
N THR A 140 7.80 17.48 12.31
CA THR A 140 7.77 18.25 13.53
C THR A 140 8.03 19.66 13.04
N GLY A 141 7.02 20.54 13.18
CA GLY A 141 7.03 21.89 12.64
C GLY A 141 8.34 22.55 13.01
N GLY A 142 9.28 22.50 12.06
CA GLY A 142 10.55 23.16 12.18
C GLY A 142 10.25 24.62 11.99
N ASN A 143 10.01 25.33 13.10
CA ASN A 143 10.11 26.78 13.16
C ASN A 143 11.56 27.26 12.90
N GLY A 144 12.47 26.35 12.51
CA GLY A 144 13.74 26.68 11.87
C GLY A 144 13.47 27.20 10.47
N MET A 145 13.39 28.52 10.39
CA MET A 145 13.52 29.33 9.19
C MET A 145 14.76 28.89 8.41
N GLU A 146 14.63 27.90 7.52
CA GLU A 146 15.61 27.68 6.45
C GLU A 146 15.35 28.75 5.38
N PRO A 147 16.22 29.75 5.24
CA PRO A 147 16.06 30.77 4.24
C PRO A 147 16.63 30.27 2.92
N GLY A 148 15.75 30.05 1.96
CA GLY A 148 16.09 30.23 0.55
C GLY A 148 16.23 28.95 -0.27
N LEU A 149 15.29 28.85 -1.22
CA LEU A 149 15.50 28.26 -2.55
C LEU A 149 15.43 26.73 -2.72
N SER A 150 14.26 26.14 -2.40
CA SER A 150 13.72 25.01 -3.18
C SER A 150 12.21 24.88 -2.97
N MET A 151 11.46 25.92 -3.32
CA MET A 151 10.06 26.09 -2.91
C MET A 151 9.10 26.23 -4.11
N LEU A 152 9.08 25.28 -5.06
CA LEU A 152 7.98 25.31 -6.05
C LEU A 152 7.53 23.99 -6.72
N HIS A 153 8.00 22.79 -6.37
CA HIS A 153 7.51 21.59 -7.08
C HIS A 153 7.17 20.31 -6.32
N ASP A 154 7.27 20.24 -4.99
CA ASP A 154 6.98 19.00 -4.26
C ASP A 154 5.88 19.12 -3.21
N ALA A 155 4.91 20.04 -3.38
CA ALA A 155 3.73 20.11 -2.51
C ALA A 155 2.75 18.94 -2.71
N ASP A 156 3.03 18.03 -3.65
CA ASP A 156 2.38 16.71 -3.78
C ASP A 156 2.90 15.74 -2.70
N HIS A 157 2.99 16.26 -1.47
CA HIS A 157 3.52 15.63 -0.28
C HIS A 157 2.77 14.34 0.01
N ALA A 158 3.37 13.25 -0.50
CA ALA A 158 3.43 11.93 0.11
C ALA A 158 2.10 11.50 0.72
N ARG A 159 1.04 11.44 -0.11
CA ARG A 159 -0.06 10.51 0.20
C ARG A 159 0.62 9.18 0.50
N PRO A 160 0.47 8.62 1.72
CA PRO A 160 1.05 7.33 2.01
C PRO A 160 0.59 6.39 0.90
N ASP A 161 1.52 5.58 0.35
CA ASP A 161 1.27 4.57 -0.69
C ASP A 161 0.25 3.54 -0.17
N THR A 162 -0.98 4.00 0.01
CA THR A 162 -2.05 3.28 0.67
C THR A 162 -2.93 2.78 -0.43
N LEU A 163 -2.81 1.49 -0.67
CA LEU A 163 -3.72 0.78 -1.54
C LEU A 163 -4.85 0.26 -0.67
N LEU A 164 -6.03 0.86 -0.79
CA LEU A 164 -7.29 0.30 -0.28
C LEU A 164 -7.94 -0.52 -1.39
N ILE A 165 -8.28 -1.76 -1.09
CA ILE A 165 -9.06 -2.62 -1.98
C ILE A 165 -10.39 -2.86 -1.28
N PRO A 166 -11.48 -2.24 -1.77
CA PRO A 166 -12.84 -2.50 -1.28
C PRO A 166 -13.20 -3.98 -1.37
N TRP A 167 -14.01 -4.47 -0.45
CA TRP A 167 -14.48 -5.86 -0.54
C TRP A 167 -15.40 -6.10 -1.74
N GLY A 168 -16.11 -5.07 -2.22
CA GLY A 168 -16.93 -5.16 -3.43
C GLY A 168 -16.16 -5.56 -4.68
N ASP A 169 -14.86 -5.25 -4.75
CA ASP A 169 -14.01 -5.59 -5.90
C ASP A 169 -13.48 -7.03 -5.86
N ALA A 170 -13.60 -7.71 -4.71
CA ALA A 170 -13.02 -9.02 -4.48
C ALA A 170 -14.06 -10.05 -4.05
N ASN A 171 -14.09 -11.20 -4.72
CA ASN A 171 -15.01 -12.29 -4.41
C ASN A 171 -14.31 -13.60 -4.02
N THR A 172 -12.99 -13.66 -4.16
CA THR A 172 -12.20 -14.86 -3.91
C THR A 172 -11.01 -14.56 -3.00
N LEU A 173 -10.82 -15.43 -1.99
CA LEU A 173 -9.66 -15.47 -1.12
C LEU A 173 -8.91 -16.80 -1.31
N GLU A 174 -7.66 -16.74 -1.75
CA GLU A 174 -6.73 -17.87 -1.67
C GLU A 174 -5.82 -17.68 -0.44
N PHE A 175 -5.94 -18.59 0.53
CA PHE A 175 -5.08 -18.61 1.71
C PHE A 175 -4.22 -19.88 1.68
N ARG A 176 -2.91 -19.72 1.44
CA ARG A 176 -1.95 -20.81 1.31
C ARG A 176 -0.90 -20.73 2.41
N ARG A 177 -0.77 -21.80 3.19
CA ARG A 177 0.31 -21.91 4.18
C ARG A 177 1.67 -22.09 3.49
N LEU A 178 2.68 -21.33 3.91
CA LEU A 178 4.05 -21.44 3.42
C LEU A 178 4.97 -22.09 4.46
N SER A 179 4.76 -21.78 5.75
CA SER A 179 5.52 -22.34 6.86
C SER A 179 4.67 -22.36 8.15
N PRO A 180 5.21 -22.74 9.32
CA PRO A 180 4.48 -22.64 10.59
C PRO A 180 4.11 -21.22 11.02
N VAL A 181 4.83 -20.22 10.50
CA VAL A 181 4.70 -18.80 10.89
C VAL A 181 4.27 -17.91 9.73
N TRP A 182 4.38 -18.39 8.48
CA TRP A 182 4.07 -17.62 7.28
C TRP A 182 2.94 -18.21 6.45
N CYS A 183 2.04 -17.34 6.01
CA CYS A 183 0.94 -17.65 5.10
C CYS A 183 0.97 -16.69 3.91
N SER A 184 0.67 -17.17 2.71
CA SER A 184 0.40 -16.34 1.54
C SER A 184 -1.10 -16.11 1.45
N ILE A 185 -1.49 -14.85 1.35
CA ILE A 185 -2.86 -14.43 1.04
C ILE A 185 -2.91 -13.84 -0.36
N ARG A 186 -3.92 -14.21 -1.13
CA ARG A 186 -4.27 -13.56 -2.40
C ARG A 186 -5.74 -13.26 -2.39
N ILE A 187 -6.09 -12.02 -2.71
CA ILE A 187 -7.47 -11.55 -2.77
C ILE A 187 -7.69 -11.01 -4.18
N GLY A 188 -8.86 -11.25 -4.73
CA GLY A 188 -9.14 -10.90 -6.11
C GLY A 188 -10.49 -11.40 -6.58
N HIS A 189 -10.65 -11.42 -7.90
CA HIS A 189 -11.92 -11.71 -8.54
C HIS A 189 -11.82 -12.93 -9.46
N ILE A 190 -12.69 -13.92 -9.26
CA ILE A 190 -12.95 -15.01 -10.21
C ILE A 190 -14.26 -14.68 -10.91
N ALA A 191 -14.22 -14.50 -12.23
CA ALA A 191 -15.43 -14.33 -13.03
C ALA A 191 -16.16 -15.67 -13.17
N ALA A 192 -17.50 -15.63 -13.23
CA ALA A 192 -18.33 -16.81 -13.43
C ALA A 192 -17.83 -17.64 -14.63
N GLY A 193 -17.58 -18.94 -14.40
CA GLY A 193 -17.08 -19.87 -15.42
C GLY A 193 -15.58 -19.82 -15.72
N LYS A 194 -14.80 -18.86 -15.17
CA LYS A 194 -13.34 -18.83 -15.34
C LYS A 194 -12.65 -19.54 -14.17
N LYS A 195 -11.60 -20.33 -14.46
CA LYS A 195 -10.74 -20.95 -13.42
C LYS A 195 -9.63 -20.02 -12.90
N LYS A 196 -9.33 -18.93 -13.62
CA LYS A 196 -8.19 -18.05 -13.31
C LYS A 196 -8.64 -16.84 -12.51
N MET A 197 -8.10 -16.69 -11.30
CA MET A 197 -8.29 -15.53 -10.44
C MET A 197 -7.53 -14.31 -10.98
N ARG A 198 -8.23 -13.19 -11.15
CA ARG A 198 -7.60 -11.87 -11.30
C ARG A 198 -7.18 -11.40 -9.91
N VAL A 199 -5.90 -11.54 -9.61
CA VAL A 199 -5.34 -11.15 -8.31
C VAL A 199 -5.31 -9.63 -8.21
N LEU A 200 -6.06 -9.07 -7.26
CA LEU A 200 -6.04 -7.63 -6.93
C LEU A 200 -5.02 -7.34 -5.83
N PHE A 201 -4.85 -8.29 -4.92
CA PHE A 201 -3.98 -8.19 -3.77
C PHE A 201 -3.20 -9.49 -3.56
N SER A 202 -1.94 -9.38 -3.17
CA SER A 202 -1.12 -10.53 -2.80
C SER A 202 -0.12 -10.11 -1.73
N ALA A 203 -0.06 -10.86 -0.63
CA ALA A 203 0.91 -10.65 0.43
C ALA A 203 1.29 -11.98 1.12
N GLY A 204 2.55 -12.08 1.56
CA GLY A 204 2.95 -13.04 2.58
C GLY A 204 2.74 -12.39 3.95
N ILE A 205 1.92 -12.97 4.82
CA ILE A 205 1.66 -12.47 6.17
C ILE A 205 2.31 -13.37 7.21
N ARG A 206 2.80 -12.75 8.28
CA ARG A 206 3.16 -13.47 9.49
C ARG A 206 1.87 -13.85 10.21
N CYS A 207 1.62 -15.15 10.30
CA CYS A 207 0.40 -15.70 10.87
C CYS A 207 0.70 -17.09 11.44
N PRO A 208 0.97 -17.20 12.76
CA PRO A 208 1.12 -18.48 13.43
C PRO A 208 -0.08 -19.40 13.20
N GLN A 209 0.15 -20.71 13.13
CA GLN A 209 -0.89 -21.70 12.83
C GLN A 209 -2.17 -21.53 13.67
N ALA A 210 -2.03 -21.27 14.97
CA ALA A 210 -3.17 -21.07 15.87
C ALA A 210 -4.07 -19.89 15.47
N THR A 211 -3.54 -18.89 14.75
CA THR A 211 -4.27 -17.69 14.32
C THR A 211 -4.72 -17.75 12.86
N GLY A 212 -4.20 -18.70 12.06
CA GLY A 212 -4.43 -18.76 10.61
C GLY A 212 -5.90 -18.87 10.22
N GLU A 213 -6.64 -19.76 10.89
CA GLU A 213 -8.06 -19.98 10.62
C GLU A 213 -8.91 -18.79 11.03
N MET A 214 -8.59 -18.14 12.16
CA MET A 214 -9.25 -16.93 12.62
C MET A 214 -9.07 -15.77 11.62
N VAL A 215 -7.85 -15.55 11.12
CA VAL A 215 -7.57 -14.51 10.11
C VAL A 215 -8.34 -14.80 8.82
N ARG A 216 -8.35 -16.06 8.37
CA ARG A 216 -9.11 -16.49 7.19
C ARG A 216 -10.61 -16.23 7.36
N ALA A 217 -11.18 -16.69 8.47
CA ALA A 217 -12.60 -16.53 8.76
C ALA A 217 -13.02 -15.05 8.82
N ALA A 218 -12.19 -14.20 9.41
CA ALA A 218 -12.42 -12.75 9.47
C ALA A 218 -12.46 -12.09 8.09
N ILE A 219 -11.54 -12.45 7.20
CA ILE A 219 -11.53 -11.91 5.83
C ILE A 219 -12.77 -12.40 5.07
N GLU A 220 -13.07 -13.70 5.13
CA GLU A 220 -14.23 -14.26 4.46
C GLU A 220 -15.55 -13.68 4.98
N SER A 221 -15.68 -13.43 6.29
CA SER A 221 -16.88 -12.81 6.86
C SER A 221 -17.09 -11.39 6.37
N ASN A 222 -16.02 -10.60 6.24
CA ASN A 222 -16.11 -9.24 5.71
C ASN A 222 -16.49 -9.23 4.22
N MET A 223 -15.90 -10.13 3.42
CA MET A 223 -16.25 -10.28 2.00
C MET A 223 -17.71 -10.68 1.80
N ARG A 224 -18.23 -11.62 2.62
CA ARG A 224 -19.64 -12.05 2.54
C ARG A 224 -20.61 -10.96 2.98
N ARG A 225 -20.27 -10.20 4.01
CA ARG A 225 -21.09 -9.09 4.51
C ARG A 225 -21.31 -8.05 3.41
N GLU A 226 -20.24 -7.67 2.71
CA GLU A 226 -20.33 -6.71 1.61
C GLU A 226 -21.17 -7.23 0.43
N ALA A 227 -20.95 -8.49 0.04
CA ALA A 227 -21.74 -9.12 -1.01
C ALA A 227 -23.25 -9.15 -0.68
N GLY A 228 -23.61 -9.33 0.60
CA GLY A 228 -25.00 -9.29 1.07
C GLY A 228 -25.63 -7.89 1.03
N ILE A 229 -24.86 -6.84 1.31
CA ILE A 229 -25.32 -5.45 1.22
C ILE A 229 -25.63 -5.11 -0.24
N VAL A 230 -24.71 -5.43 -1.17
CA VAL A 230 -24.90 -5.18 -2.61
C VAL A 230 -26.12 -5.93 -3.15
N ALA A 231 -26.31 -7.20 -2.76
CA ALA A 231 -27.47 -7.97 -3.18
C ALA A 231 -28.80 -7.39 -2.65
N SER A 232 -28.79 -6.81 -1.45
CA SER A 232 -29.98 -6.20 -0.84
C SER A 232 -30.36 -4.87 -1.51
N GLU A 233 -29.37 -4.08 -1.94
CA GLU A 233 -29.60 -2.83 -2.67
C GLU A 233 -30.19 -3.07 -4.07
N GLU A 234 -29.77 -4.15 -4.77
CA GLU A 234 -30.32 -4.50 -6.08
C GLU A 234 -31.80 -4.89 -6.03
N VAL A 235 -32.22 -5.57 -4.97
CA VAL A 235 -33.63 -5.98 -4.76
C VAL A 235 -34.51 -4.79 -4.37
N GLY A 236 -33.92 -3.73 -3.79
CA GLY A 236 -34.62 -2.54 -3.26
C GLY A 236 -35.11 -1.53 -4.30
N GLY A 237 -34.87 -1.72 -5.59
CA GLY A 237 -35.65 -1.02 -6.63
C GLY A 237 -35.44 0.50 -6.72
N LYS A 238 -34.19 0.94 -6.79
CA LYS A 238 -33.79 2.10 -7.62
C LYS A 238 -32.29 2.01 -7.78
N ARG A 239 -31.83 1.60 -8.96
CA ARG A 239 -30.40 1.56 -9.32
C ARG A 239 -29.86 2.98 -9.23
N VAL A 240 -29.36 3.38 -8.07
CA VAL A 240 -28.49 4.54 -7.94
C VAL A 240 -27.22 4.09 -8.63
N GLU A 241 -26.95 4.62 -9.81
CA GLU A 241 -25.65 4.46 -10.47
C GLU A 241 -24.59 5.10 -9.56
N THR A 242 -24.07 4.32 -8.61
CA THR A 242 -22.83 4.65 -7.93
C THR A 242 -21.76 4.51 -9.00
N THR A 243 -21.40 5.62 -9.62
CA THR A 243 -20.33 5.69 -10.61
C THR A 243 -19.02 5.37 -9.90
N THR A 244 -18.70 4.09 -9.76
CA THR A 244 -17.39 3.62 -9.34
C THR A 244 -16.43 3.98 -10.45
N HIS A 245 -15.80 5.16 -10.33
CA HIS A 245 -14.82 5.66 -11.27
C HIS A 245 -13.62 4.72 -11.25
N SER A 246 -13.57 3.76 -12.18
CA SER A 246 -12.38 2.98 -12.49
C SER A 246 -11.30 3.96 -12.96
N PRO A 247 -10.12 4.03 -12.34
CA PRO A 247 -9.03 4.90 -12.79
C PRO A 247 -8.27 4.18 -13.92
N ASP A 248 -8.93 4.00 -15.06
CA ASP A 248 -8.26 3.58 -16.29
C ASP A 248 -7.96 4.84 -17.12
N SER A 249 -6.72 5.33 -17.00
CA SER A 249 -5.97 6.06 -18.04
C SER A 249 -6.74 7.08 -18.91
N GLU A 250 -7.00 8.28 -18.39
CA GLU A 250 -7.24 9.46 -19.23
C GLU A 250 -6.33 10.62 -18.82
N SER A 251 -5.78 11.29 -19.83
CA SER A 251 -4.83 12.38 -19.71
C SER A 251 -5.43 13.58 -18.98
N PHE A 252 -4.79 14.00 -17.90
CA PHE A 252 -5.11 15.24 -17.19
C PHE A 252 -4.86 16.47 -18.08
N ALA A 253 -5.94 17.13 -18.51
CA ALA A 253 -5.94 18.55 -18.81
C ALA A 253 -6.52 19.30 -17.59
N PRO A 254 -5.93 20.42 -17.14
CA PRO A 254 -6.41 21.12 -15.95
C PRO A 254 -7.61 22.00 -16.30
N ILE A 255 -8.78 21.65 -15.77
CA ILE A 255 -9.96 22.53 -15.78
C ILE A 255 -9.97 23.30 -14.45
N LEU A 256 -9.66 24.60 -14.55
CA LEU A 256 -9.94 25.60 -13.54
C LEU A 256 -11.46 25.76 -13.40
N ALA A 257 -11.99 25.56 -12.19
CA ALA A 257 -13.31 26.07 -11.83
C ALA A 257 -13.34 26.44 -10.36
N SER A 258 -13.30 27.76 -10.14
CA SER A 258 -13.79 28.46 -8.97
C SER A 258 -15.30 28.22 -8.80
N ASP A 259 -15.75 27.76 -7.64
CA ASP A 259 -17.08 28.16 -7.14
C ASP A 259 -17.06 28.21 -5.61
N SER A 260 -17.16 29.43 -5.10
CA SER A 260 -17.24 29.79 -3.68
C SER A 260 -18.69 29.74 -3.23
N ARG A 261 -19.06 28.80 -2.36
CA ARG A 261 -20.38 28.82 -1.68
C ARG A 261 -20.27 28.74 -0.16
N GLY A 262 -20.64 29.87 0.43
CA GLY A 262 -21.34 30.08 1.70
C GLY A 262 -21.27 29.03 2.80
N LEU A 263 -20.54 29.37 3.87
CA LEU A 263 -20.71 28.82 5.22
C LEU A 263 -21.92 29.47 5.91
N PRO A 264 -22.81 28.70 6.55
CA PRO A 264 -23.81 29.24 7.46
C PRO A 264 -23.22 29.61 8.83
N SER A 265 -23.65 30.78 9.30
CA SER A 265 -23.41 31.41 10.59
C SER A 265 -23.56 30.47 11.78
N SER A 266 -22.53 30.43 12.65
CA SER A 266 -22.58 29.81 13.97
C SER A 266 -23.52 30.57 14.91
N THR A 267 -24.30 29.83 15.69
CA THR A 267 -25.18 30.34 16.76
C THR A 267 -24.41 30.32 18.09
N PRO A 268 -24.52 31.35 18.96
CA PRO A 268 -23.80 31.38 20.22
C PRO A 268 -24.43 30.48 21.29
N ILE A 269 -23.58 29.77 22.03
CA ILE A 269 -23.93 28.93 23.19
C ILE A 269 -24.05 29.83 24.43
N PRO A 270 -25.13 29.72 25.26
CA PRO A 270 -25.25 30.49 26.49
C PRO A 270 -24.40 29.92 27.64
N PRO A 271 -23.96 30.76 28.60
CA PRO A 271 -23.14 30.34 29.73
C PRO A 271 -23.94 29.55 30.77
N ASN A 272 -23.38 28.41 31.17
CA ASN A 272 -23.90 27.54 32.21
C ASN A 272 -23.58 28.16 33.58
N THR A 273 -24.60 28.58 34.33
CA THR A 273 -24.47 29.03 35.72
C THR A 273 -24.97 27.90 36.63
N SER A 274 -24.04 27.27 37.35
CA SER A 274 -24.39 26.37 38.45
C SER A 274 -23.54 26.69 39.69
N SER A 275 -24.21 27.27 40.68
CA SER A 275 -23.89 27.28 42.11
C SER A 275 -25.25 27.21 42.82
N PRO A 276 -25.40 26.45 43.91
CA PRO A 276 -24.67 26.68 45.16
C PRO A 276 -23.83 25.49 45.66
#